data_AF-A0A7Y6PWY5-F1
#
_entry.id   AF-A0A7Y6PWY5-F1
#
_cell.length_a   1.000
_cell.length_b   1.000
_cell.length_c   1.000
_cell.angle_alpha   90.00
_cell.angle_beta   90.00
_cell.angle_gamma   90.00
#
_symmetry.space_group_name_H-M   'P 1'
#
loop_
_entity.id
_entity.type
_entity.pdbx_description
1 polymer ?
#
loop_
_entity_poly.entity_id
_entity_poly.type
_entity_poly.pdbx_seq_one_letter_code
_entity_poly.pdbx_strand_id
1 'polypeptide(L)'
;MAGYAGKPLPKKLGIKAGHKVCLLNAPGALARDLSSEDVRIAYDLRLPPVDVVVLFVDRVADLERRFADITARMHPAGGFWVAWPKARRGCDITEEVVRRIALACGMTDNKVCSMGDHVALRLVLRAEHREAIMYRVEPPPPISRRVRRPTAAARVMHRQTSGAGSTLRRARARSTK
;
A
#
# COMPACT_ATOMS: atom_id res chain seq x y z
N MET A 1 15.83 -16.68 -29.17
CA MET A 1 17.00 -15.90 -28.71
C MET A 1 16.75 -14.46 -29.06
N ALA A 2 16.24 -13.64 -28.13
CA ALA A 2 15.77 -12.28 -28.42
C ALA A 2 16.78 -11.27 -27.88
N GLY A 3 17.60 -10.73 -28.78
CA GLY A 3 18.39 -9.53 -28.51
C GLY A 3 17.45 -8.34 -28.31
N TYR A 4 17.32 -7.89 -27.07
CA TYR A 4 16.50 -6.72 -26.74
C TYR A 4 17.27 -5.43 -27.08
N ALA A 5 17.15 -4.99 -28.34
CA ALA A 5 17.64 -3.68 -28.76
C ALA A 5 16.90 -2.57 -27.98
N GLY A 6 17.63 -1.92 -27.06
CA GLY A 6 17.16 -0.83 -26.21
C GLY A 6 17.80 -0.89 -24.82
N LYS A 7 17.65 0.18 -24.02
CA LYS A 7 18.14 0.23 -22.62
C LYS A 7 17.81 -1.09 -21.89
N PRO A 8 18.74 -1.65 -21.08
CA PRO A 8 18.52 -2.91 -20.38
C PRO A 8 17.22 -2.84 -19.58
N LEU A 9 16.48 -3.94 -19.52
CA LEU A 9 15.16 -4.01 -18.90
C LEU A 9 15.12 -3.38 -17.49
N PRO A 10 16.11 -3.59 -16.60
CA PRO A 10 16.19 -2.89 -15.31
C PRO A 10 16.04 -1.37 -15.41
N LYS A 11 16.74 -0.74 -16.37
CA LYS A 11 16.71 0.70 -16.59
C LYS A 11 15.36 1.18 -17.13
N LYS A 12 14.68 0.38 -17.95
CA LYS A 12 13.31 0.65 -18.42
C LYS A 12 12.33 0.64 -17.25
N LEU A 13 12.48 -0.31 -16.34
CA LEU A 13 11.66 -0.43 -15.12
C LEU A 13 11.96 0.63 -14.06
N GLY A 14 13.04 1.40 -14.23
CA GLY A 14 13.48 2.42 -13.28
C GLY A 14 14.19 1.84 -12.06
N ILE A 15 14.72 0.62 -12.18
CA ILE A 15 15.53 -0.04 -11.16
C ILE A 15 16.91 0.62 -11.11
N LYS A 16 17.40 0.91 -9.91
CA LYS A 16 18.73 1.47 -9.64
C LYS A 16 19.45 0.59 -8.62
N ALA A 17 20.76 0.76 -8.49
CA ALA A 17 21.53 0.17 -7.41
C ALA A 17 20.92 0.52 -6.04
N GLY A 18 20.90 -0.45 -5.13
CA GLY A 18 20.29 -0.37 -3.81
C GLY A 18 18.77 -0.62 -3.76
N HIS A 19 18.08 -0.68 -4.91
CA HIS A 19 16.63 -0.88 -4.92
C HIS A 19 16.21 -2.27 -4.41
N LYS A 20 15.11 -2.29 -3.67
CA LYS A 20 14.31 -3.49 -3.41
C LYS A 20 13.24 -3.62 -4.50
N VAL A 21 13.25 -4.74 -5.22
CA VAL A 21 12.34 -5.05 -6.32
C VAL A 21 11.47 -6.22 -5.92
N CYS A 22 10.15 -6.06 -5.93
CA CYS A 22 9.21 -7.14 -5.69
C CYS A 22 8.57 -7.60 -7.01
N LEU A 23 8.70 -8.89 -7.31
CA LEU A 23 8.12 -9.53 -8.48
C LEU A 23 6.96 -10.43 -8.03
N LEU A 24 5.73 -10.00 -8.32
CA LEU A 24 4.52 -10.73 -7.93
C LEU A 24 3.95 -11.46 -9.13
N ASN A 25 3.80 -12.79 -9.00
CA ASN A 25 3.34 -13.70 -10.06
C ASN A 25 4.20 -13.67 -11.35
N ALA A 26 5.45 -13.23 -11.24
CA ALA A 26 6.30 -13.06 -12.41
C ALA A 26 6.73 -14.40 -13.03
N PRO A 27 6.93 -14.45 -14.36
CA PRO A 27 7.60 -15.56 -15.00
C PRO A 27 9.02 -15.75 -14.44
N GLY A 28 9.42 -17.00 -14.17
CA GLY A 28 10.69 -17.29 -13.48
C GLY A 28 11.95 -16.76 -14.17
N ALA A 29 11.92 -16.54 -15.49
CA ALA A 29 13.04 -15.99 -16.25
C ALA A 29 13.33 -14.51 -15.91
N LEU A 30 12.30 -13.73 -15.53
CA LEU A 30 12.41 -12.29 -15.34
C LEU A 30 13.40 -11.92 -14.22
N ALA A 31 13.45 -12.70 -13.15
CA ALA A 31 14.37 -12.43 -12.04
C ALA A 31 15.84 -12.44 -12.49
N ARG A 32 16.19 -13.30 -13.45
CA ARG A 32 17.54 -13.37 -14.03
C ARG A 32 17.85 -12.15 -14.89
N ASP A 33 16.85 -11.66 -15.63
CA ASP A 33 16.99 -10.45 -16.45
C ASP A 33 17.10 -9.16 -15.60
N LEU A 34 16.68 -9.23 -14.34
CA LEU A 34 16.71 -8.11 -13.40
C LEU A 34 17.81 -8.19 -12.34
N SER A 35 18.49 -9.33 -12.22
CA SER A 35 19.52 -9.52 -11.20
C SER A 35 20.76 -8.67 -11.49
N SER A 36 21.16 -7.88 -10.51
CA SER A 36 22.44 -7.19 -10.43
C SER A 36 22.91 -7.21 -8.97
N GLU A 37 24.21 -7.11 -8.73
CA GLU A 37 24.80 -7.24 -7.38
C GLU A 37 24.14 -6.32 -6.33
N ASP A 38 23.74 -5.11 -6.74
CA ASP A 38 23.15 -4.11 -5.84
C ASP A 38 21.62 -4.10 -5.78
N VAL A 39 20.92 -5.07 -6.40
CA VAL A 39 19.45 -5.11 -6.43
C VAL A 39 18.93 -6.31 -5.65
N ARG A 40 18.01 -6.06 -4.72
CA ARG A 40 17.37 -7.12 -3.92
C ARG A 40 16.04 -7.51 -4.54
N ILE A 41 15.96 -8.73 -5.05
CA ILE A 41 14.71 -9.27 -5.61
C ILE A 41 13.95 -10.03 -4.51
N ALA A 42 12.67 -9.71 -4.36
CA ALA A 42 11.71 -10.40 -3.49
C ALA A 42 10.50 -10.86 -4.30
N TYR A 43 9.75 -11.83 -3.77
CA TYR A 43 8.54 -12.38 -4.40
C TYR A 43 7.28 -12.18 -3.55
N ASP A 44 7.41 -11.40 -2.49
CA ASP A 44 6.35 -11.00 -1.58
C ASP A 44 6.64 -9.60 -1.03
N LEU A 45 5.67 -9.02 -0.35
CA LEU A 45 5.74 -7.66 0.20
C LEU A 45 6.03 -7.64 1.71
N ARG A 46 6.66 -8.68 2.28
CA ARG A 46 6.91 -8.76 3.74
C ARG A 46 7.91 -7.73 4.24
N LEU A 47 8.80 -7.23 3.40
CA LEU A 47 9.88 -6.29 3.77
C LEU A 47 9.72 -4.90 3.11
N PRO A 48 8.74 -4.09 3.55
CA PRO A 48 8.57 -2.72 3.05
C PRO A 48 9.67 -1.76 3.58
N PRO A 49 9.80 -0.56 2.98
CA PRO A 49 9.20 -0.18 1.70
C PRO A 49 9.91 -0.86 0.52
N VAL A 50 9.16 -1.13 -0.55
CA VAL A 50 9.69 -1.66 -1.82
C VAL A 50 9.79 -0.54 -2.87
N ASP A 51 10.93 -0.40 -3.54
CA ASP A 51 11.17 0.70 -4.50
C ASP A 51 10.50 0.46 -5.85
N VAL A 52 10.47 -0.79 -6.31
CA VAL A 52 9.82 -1.19 -7.56
C VAL A 52 9.00 -2.46 -7.33
N VAL A 53 7.70 -2.40 -7.63
CA VAL A 53 6.83 -3.58 -7.65
C VAL A 53 6.46 -3.87 -9.10
N VAL A 54 6.55 -5.13 -9.52
CA VAL A 54 6.05 -5.60 -10.82
C VAL A 54 5.04 -6.71 -10.56
N LEU A 55 3.77 -6.41 -10.79
CA LEU A 55 2.66 -7.35 -10.64
C LEU A 55 2.25 -7.89 -11.99
N PHE A 56 2.30 -9.21 -12.14
CA PHE A 56 1.76 -9.92 -13.29
C PHE A 56 0.33 -10.39 -12.99
N VAL A 57 -0.63 -9.94 -13.79
CA VAL A 57 -2.06 -10.24 -13.64
C VAL A 57 -2.73 -10.35 -14.99
N ASP A 58 -3.78 -11.15 -15.07
CA ASP A 58 -4.68 -11.24 -16.22
C ASP A 58 -6.16 -11.02 -15.84
N ARG A 59 -6.43 -10.79 -14.54
CA ARG A 59 -7.77 -10.55 -13.98
C ARG A 59 -7.89 -9.20 -13.28
N VAL A 60 -8.92 -8.42 -13.62
CA VAL A 60 -9.28 -7.16 -12.95
C VAL A 60 -9.42 -7.36 -11.44
N ALA A 61 -10.10 -8.44 -11.04
CA ALA A 61 -10.33 -8.73 -9.63
C ALA A 61 -9.03 -9.00 -8.85
N ASP A 62 -8.00 -9.60 -9.48
CA ASP A 62 -6.69 -9.78 -8.86
C ASP A 62 -5.93 -8.47 -8.72
N LEU A 63 -6.00 -7.60 -9.73
CA LEU A 63 -5.43 -6.26 -9.66
C LEU A 63 -6.05 -5.46 -8.51
N GLU A 64 -7.38 -5.39 -8.45
CA GLU A 64 -8.11 -4.65 -7.39
C GLU A 64 -7.77 -5.17 -5.99
N ARG A 65 -7.74 -6.50 -5.80
CA ARG A 65 -7.38 -7.11 -4.51
C ARG A 65 -5.98 -6.73 -4.05
N ARG A 66 -5.02 -6.65 -4.97
CA ARG A 66 -3.60 -6.40 -4.65
C ARG A 66 -3.26 -4.91 -4.58
N PHE A 67 -4.02 -4.05 -5.24
CA PHE A 67 -3.67 -2.65 -5.46
C PHE A 67 -3.39 -1.89 -4.15
N ALA A 68 -4.30 -2.03 -3.18
CA ALA A 68 -4.20 -1.34 -1.89
C ALA A 68 -2.99 -1.83 -1.07
N ASP A 69 -2.76 -3.14 -1.01
CA ASP A 69 -1.64 -3.75 -0.27
C ASP A 69 -0.28 -3.36 -0.89
N ILE A 70 -0.19 -3.36 -2.23
CA ILE A 70 1.00 -2.91 -2.96
C ILE A 70 1.26 -1.43 -2.67
N THR A 71 0.23 -0.58 -2.78
CA THR A 71 0.38 0.86 -2.54
C THR A 71 0.79 1.19 -1.12
N ALA A 72 0.31 0.44 -0.14
CA ALA A 72 0.67 0.64 1.26
C ALA A 72 2.11 0.21 1.60
N ARG A 73 2.73 -0.66 0.79
CA ARG A 73 4.05 -1.26 1.06
C ARG A 73 5.14 -0.76 0.11
N MET A 74 4.78 -0.04 -0.94
CA MET A 74 5.75 0.57 -1.85
C MET A 74 6.31 1.87 -1.27
N HIS A 75 7.56 2.19 -1.61
CA HIS A 75 8.13 3.50 -1.35
C HIS A 75 7.28 4.57 -2.06
N PRO A 76 6.96 5.71 -1.45
CA PRO A 76 6.08 6.71 -2.07
C PRO A 76 6.63 7.33 -3.36
N ALA A 77 7.96 7.37 -3.52
CA ALA A 77 8.63 7.76 -4.77
C ALA A 77 8.96 6.57 -5.70
N GLY A 78 8.50 5.37 -5.35
CA GLY A 78 8.72 4.12 -6.07
C GLY A 78 7.93 4.02 -7.36
N GLY A 79 8.04 2.86 -8.03
CA GLY A 79 7.29 2.54 -9.23
C GLY A 79 6.50 1.25 -9.09
N PHE A 80 5.22 1.29 -9.42
CA PHE A 80 4.37 0.10 -9.49
C PHE A 80 4.05 -0.22 -10.95
N TRP A 81 4.61 -1.30 -11.46
CA TRP A 81 4.32 -1.83 -12.78
C TRP A 81 3.21 -2.87 -12.70
N VAL A 82 2.16 -2.66 -13.48
CA VAL A 82 1.13 -3.68 -13.73
C VAL A 82 1.39 -4.26 -15.10
N ALA A 83 1.65 -5.57 -15.17
CA ALA A 83 1.97 -6.31 -16.38
C ALA A 83 0.88 -7.34 -16.67
N TRP A 84 0.44 -7.41 -17.93
CA TRP A 84 -0.55 -8.37 -18.40
C TRP A 84 -0.17 -8.92 -19.78
N PRO A 85 -0.61 -10.14 -20.14
CA PRO A 85 -0.26 -10.74 -21.42
C PRO A 85 -0.88 -9.96 -22.58
N LYS A 86 -0.10 -9.75 -23.65
CA LYS A 86 -0.55 -9.09 -24.89
C LYS A 86 -1.68 -9.85 -25.58
N ALA A 87 -1.63 -11.18 -25.51
CA ALA A 87 -2.62 -12.06 -26.12
C ALA A 87 -2.75 -13.33 -25.28
N ARG A 88 -3.79 -13.41 -24.44
CA ARG A 88 -4.17 -14.61 -23.69
C ARG A 88 -5.68 -14.70 -23.59
N ARG A 89 -6.25 -15.86 -23.94
CA ARG A 89 -7.69 -16.11 -23.77
C ARG A 89 -8.07 -15.95 -22.30
N GLY A 90 -9.12 -15.18 -22.04
CA GLY A 90 -9.59 -14.91 -20.69
C GLY A 90 -8.82 -13.83 -19.93
N CYS A 91 -7.84 -13.15 -20.53
CA CYS A 91 -7.34 -11.92 -19.93
C CYS A 91 -8.40 -10.82 -20.06
N ASP A 92 -8.77 -10.18 -18.96
CA ASP A 92 -9.73 -9.07 -18.92
C ASP A 92 -9.07 -7.73 -18.50
N ILE A 93 -7.74 -7.73 -18.39
CA ILE A 93 -6.94 -6.53 -18.16
C ILE A 93 -6.67 -5.82 -19.49
N THR A 94 -6.98 -4.53 -19.54
CA THR A 94 -6.59 -3.61 -20.61
C THR A 94 -5.86 -2.39 -20.03
N GLU A 95 -5.18 -1.62 -20.87
CA GLU A 95 -4.54 -0.38 -20.42
C GLU A 95 -5.56 0.60 -19.79
N GLU A 96 -6.73 0.72 -20.40
CA GLU A 96 -7.82 1.57 -19.89
C GLU A 96 -8.29 1.13 -18.50
N VAL A 97 -8.46 -0.18 -18.27
CA VAL A 97 -8.84 -0.72 -16.95
C VAL A 97 -7.78 -0.37 -15.91
N VAL A 98 -6.50 -0.55 -16.23
CA VAL A 98 -5.40 -0.22 -15.31
C VAL A 98 -5.38 1.27 -14.99
N ARG A 99 -5.52 2.14 -15.99
CA ARG A 99 -5.57 3.61 -15.79
C ARG A 99 -6.76 4.01 -14.91
N ARG A 100 -7.95 3.44 -15.15
CA ARG A 100 -9.15 3.74 -14.36
C ARG A 100 -8.98 3.36 -12.88
N ILE A 101 -8.46 2.17 -12.60
CA ILE A 101 -8.19 1.73 -11.22
C ILE A 101 -7.11 2.61 -10.58
N ALA A 102 -6.03 2.90 -11.30
CA ALA A 102 -4.94 3.74 -10.81
C ALA A 102 -5.43 5.13 -10.39
N LEU A 103 -6.22 5.79 -11.25
CA LEU A 103 -6.79 7.11 -10.98
C LEU A 103 -7.73 7.08 -9.76
N ALA A 104 -8.58 6.06 -9.63
CA ALA A 104 -9.45 5.88 -8.47
C ALA A 104 -8.65 5.70 -7.16
N CYS A 105 -7.42 5.18 -7.24
CA CYS A 105 -6.50 5.04 -6.12
C CYS A 105 -5.52 6.21 -5.97
N GLY A 106 -5.70 7.33 -6.69
CA GLY A 106 -4.86 8.52 -6.59
C GLY A 106 -3.46 8.36 -7.21
N MET A 107 -3.29 7.39 -8.10
CA MET A 107 -2.07 7.16 -8.88
C MET A 107 -2.25 7.60 -10.33
N THR A 108 -1.15 7.90 -10.99
CA THR A 108 -1.11 8.19 -12.43
C THR A 108 -0.07 7.32 -13.10
N ASP A 109 -0.30 6.96 -14.35
CA ASP A 109 0.73 6.35 -15.16
C ASP A 109 1.71 7.37 -15.75
N ASN A 110 2.93 6.93 -16.06
CA ASN A 110 3.91 7.77 -16.76
C ASN A 110 4.75 7.04 -17.80
N LYS A 111 4.71 5.71 -17.83
CA LYS A 111 5.52 4.90 -18.75
C LYS A 111 4.78 3.63 -19.11
N VAL A 112 5.02 3.17 -20.34
CA VAL A 112 4.63 1.86 -20.84
C VAL A 112 5.88 1.09 -21.27
N CYS A 113 5.89 -0.22 -21.11
CA CYS A 113 6.97 -1.06 -21.63
C CYS A 113 6.45 -2.44 -22.06
N SER A 114 7.23 -3.13 -22.89
CA SER A 114 7.03 -4.54 -23.21
C SER A 114 8.06 -5.40 -22.50
N MET A 115 7.62 -6.55 -21.99
CA MET A 115 8.45 -7.57 -21.33
C MET A 115 8.07 -8.94 -21.91
N GLY A 116 8.75 -9.35 -22.98
CA GLY A 116 8.39 -10.55 -23.73
C GLY A 116 6.97 -10.48 -24.30
N ASP A 117 6.14 -11.45 -23.89
CA ASP A 117 4.72 -11.60 -24.21
C ASP A 117 3.80 -10.69 -23.37
N HIS A 118 4.34 -9.96 -22.38
CA HIS A 118 3.59 -9.02 -21.56
C HIS A 118 3.80 -7.57 -22.02
N VAL A 119 2.76 -6.76 -21.82
CA VAL A 119 2.85 -5.29 -21.81
C VAL A 119 2.63 -4.83 -20.36
N ALA A 120 3.26 -3.71 -19.98
CA ALA A 120 3.13 -3.18 -18.63
C ALA A 120 3.04 -1.66 -18.61
N LEU A 121 2.24 -1.16 -17.66
CA LEU A 121 2.06 0.26 -17.38
C LEU A 121 2.66 0.59 -16.00
N ARG A 122 3.47 1.65 -15.93
CA ARG A 122 4.04 2.13 -14.67
C ARG A 122 3.15 3.17 -14.04
N LEU A 123 2.69 2.87 -12.84
CA LEU A 123 1.93 3.73 -11.96
C LEU A 123 2.86 4.37 -10.93
N VAL A 124 2.60 5.64 -10.62
CA VAL A 124 3.26 6.40 -9.56
C VAL A 124 2.24 7.18 -8.75
N LEU A 125 2.55 7.41 -7.47
CA LEU A 125 1.83 8.41 -6.69
C LEU A 125 2.13 9.81 -7.25
N ARG A 126 1.08 10.62 -7.36
CA ARG A 126 1.18 12.03 -7.72
C ARG A 126 2.02 12.76 -6.66
N ALA A 127 2.81 13.76 -7.08
CA ALA A 127 3.78 14.41 -6.20
C ALA A 127 3.11 14.97 -4.94
N GLU A 128 1.96 15.61 -5.12
CA GLU A 128 1.10 16.15 -4.07
C GLU A 128 0.58 15.11 -3.06
N HIS A 129 0.55 13.81 -3.41
CA HIS A 129 0.11 12.74 -2.51
C HIS A 129 1.28 12.04 -1.80
N ARG A 130 2.54 12.27 -2.23
CA ARG A 130 3.69 11.54 -1.68
C ARG A 130 3.99 11.93 -0.24
N GLU A 131 3.91 13.21 0.11
CA GLU A 131 4.13 13.66 1.49
C GLU A 131 3.06 13.12 2.45
N ALA A 132 1.80 13.09 1.98
CA ALA A 132 0.67 12.57 2.77
C ALA A 132 0.78 11.06 3.07
N ILE A 133 1.54 10.31 2.25
CA ILE A 133 1.75 8.86 2.40
C ILE A 133 3.11 8.55 3.06
N MET A 134 4.16 9.36 2.82
CA MET A 134 5.51 9.20 3.37
C MET A 134 5.56 9.11 4.89
N TYR A 135 4.63 9.76 5.59
CA TYR A 135 4.59 9.75 7.06
C TYR A 135 3.60 8.71 7.64
N ARG A 136 2.90 7.94 6.80
CA ARG A 136 2.03 6.87 7.28
C ARG A 136 2.82 5.57 7.45
N VAL A 137 3.41 5.42 8.63
CA VAL A 137 3.96 4.13 9.11
C VAL A 137 2.84 3.06 9.17
N GLU A 138 1.57 3.47 9.26
CA GLU A 138 0.42 2.58 9.21
C GLU A 138 -0.29 2.60 7.84
N PRO A 139 -0.61 1.43 7.27
CA PRO A 139 -1.35 1.34 6.02
C PRO A 139 -2.73 2.01 6.16
N PRO A 140 -3.25 2.67 5.10
CA PRO A 140 -4.61 3.19 5.13
C PRO A 140 -5.59 2.04 5.39
N PRO A 141 -6.66 2.26 6.19
CA PRO A 141 -7.62 1.22 6.49
C PRO A 141 -8.24 0.70 5.19
N PRO A 142 -8.51 -0.62 5.09
CA PRO A 142 -9.08 -1.20 3.89
C PRO A 142 -10.41 -0.53 3.55
N ILE A 143 -10.60 -0.17 2.28
CA ILE A 143 -11.83 0.46 1.76
C ILE A 143 -13.06 -0.45 2.00
N SER A 144 -12.84 -1.76 2.16
CA SER A 144 -13.85 -2.73 2.58
C SER A 144 -13.99 -2.83 4.10
N ARG A 145 -14.21 -1.72 4.81
CA ARG A 145 -14.67 -1.81 6.19
C ARG A 145 -16.16 -2.17 6.17
N ARG A 146 -16.50 -3.47 6.30
CA ARG A 146 -17.82 -3.84 6.84
C ARG A 146 -17.94 -3.07 8.15
N VAL A 147 -18.82 -2.08 8.18
CA VAL A 147 -19.23 -1.41 9.41
C VAL A 147 -19.79 -2.51 10.31
N ARG A 148 -19.00 -2.99 11.27
CA ARG A 148 -19.59 -3.71 12.39
C ARG A 148 -20.48 -2.69 13.08
N ARG A 149 -21.80 -2.85 12.92
CA ARG A 149 -22.79 -2.15 13.74
C ARG A 149 -22.39 -2.39 15.20
N PRO A 150 -22.24 -1.36 16.04
CA PRO A 150 -22.15 -1.57 17.48
C PRO A 150 -23.46 -2.25 17.91
N THR A 151 -23.37 -3.46 18.46
CA THR A 151 -24.48 -4.02 19.20
C THR A 151 -24.73 -3.15 20.43
N ALA A 152 -26.00 -2.82 20.66
CA ALA A 152 -26.46 -2.00 21.77
C ALA A 152 -26.22 -2.71 23.11
N ALA A 153 -25.02 -2.60 23.66
CA ALA A 153 -24.70 -3.05 25.01
C ALA A 153 -23.55 -2.21 25.60
N ALA A 154 -23.70 -0.89 25.57
CA ALA A 154 -22.85 0.03 26.33
C ALA A 154 -23.66 1.29 26.65
N ARG A 155 -24.71 1.13 27.45
CA ARG A 155 -25.38 2.23 28.14
C ARG A 155 -25.73 1.71 29.52
N VAL A 156 -25.54 2.53 30.56
CA VAL A 156 -25.71 2.25 32.01
C VAL A 156 -24.40 1.69 32.60
N MET A 157 -23.61 2.32 33.49
CA MET A 157 -23.84 3.37 34.49
C MET A 157 -22.62 4.29 34.64
N HIS A 158 -22.84 5.61 34.62
CA HIS A 158 -22.04 6.55 35.41
C HIS A 158 -23.02 7.53 36.07
N ARG A 159 -23.29 7.30 37.35
CA ARG A 159 -23.81 8.33 38.25
C ARG A 159 -23.42 7.94 39.67
N GLN A 160 -22.52 8.73 40.25
CA GLN A 160 -22.57 9.30 41.61
C GLN A 160 -21.16 9.43 42.20
N THR A 161 -20.58 10.63 42.12
CA THR A 161 -19.66 11.17 43.13
C THR A 161 -19.82 12.68 43.23
N SER A 162 -20.56 13.14 44.24
CA SER A 162 -20.52 14.48 44.84
C SER A 162 -21.47 14.46 46.04
N GLY A 163 -21.16 14.90 47.26
CA GLY A 163 -19.99 15.51 47.84
C GLY A 163 -20.27 15.81 49.33
N ALA A 164 -19.20 16.01 50.11
CA ALA A 164 -19.01 16.84 51.31
C ALA A 164 -20.05 16.90 52.45
N GLY A 165 -19.59 16.75 53.70
CA GLY A 165 -20.20 17.47 54.83
C GLY A 165 -20.00 16.95 56.26
N SER A 166 -18.87 17.34 56.88
CA SER A 166 -18.69 17.63 58.32
C SER A 166 -18.86 16.53 59.40
N THR A 167 -17.75 16.22 60.08
CA THR A 167 -17.68 16.16 61.56
C THR A 167 -16.22 16.11 61.98
N LEU A 168 -15.72 17.15 62.66
CA LEU A 168 -14.73 17.10 63.75
C LEU A 168 -14.08 18.47 63.96
N ARG A 169 -14.47 19.17 65.03
CA ARG A 169 -13.54 20.03 65.78
C ARG A 169 -13.91 20.03 67.27
N ARG A 170 -12.93 19.65 68.08
CA ARG A 170 -12.96 19.61 69.55
C ARG A 170 -12.75 21.01 70.15
N ALA A 171 -13.52 21.26 71.22
CA ALA A 171 -13.16 21.81 72.54
C ALA A 171 -12.21 23.05 72.67
N ARG A 172 -12.70 24.13 73.33
CA ARG A 172 -12.47 24.47 74.76
C ARG A 172 -12.78 25.95 75.08
N ALA A 173 -13.35 26.15 76.28
CA ALA A 173 -13.05 27.17 77.30
C ALA A 173 -14.04 28.34 77.60
N ARG A 174 -14.56 28.28 78.85
CA ARG A 174 -14.63 29.30 79.92
C ARG A 174 -15.78 30.33 80.00
N SER A 175 -16.60 30.13 81.05
CA SER A 175 -16.80 30.97 82.26
C SER A 175 -17.69 32.23 82.24
N THR A 176 -18.31 32.46 83.42
CA THR A 176 -19.20 33.54 83.90
C THR A 176 -20.68 33.35 83.52
N LYS A 177 -21.66 33.45 84.41
CA LYS A 177 -21.76 34.10 85.73
C LYS A 177 -22.80 33.37 86.59
#